data_AF-A0A7X7BQZ1-F1
#
_entry.id   AF-A0A7X7BQZ1-F1
#
_cell.length_a   1.000
_cell.length_b   1.000
_cell.length_c   1.000
_cell.angle_alpha   90.00
_cell.angle_beta   90.00
_cell.angle_gamma   90.00
#
_symmetry.space_group_name_H-M   'P 1'
#
loop_
_entity.id
_entity.type
_entity.pdbx_description
1 polymer ?
#
loop_
_entity_poly.entity_id
_entity_poly.type
_entity_poly.pdbx_seq_one_letter_code
_entity_poly.pdbx_strand_id
1 'polypeptide(L)'
;MTDTLELVIITGMSGAGKTVVLQTFEDLGYFCVDNMPPSLLPKFWELVKESGKITKVCLVIDLRSRVFFDEIMSAIGSLDNTSFVTTKTVFLDADDDVLVSRYKETRRSHPLAQSSGL
;
A
#
# COMPACT_ATOMS: atom_id res chain seq x y z
N MET A 1 13.85 -21.99 13.79
CA MET A 1 12.47 -21.57 13.54
C MET A 1 12.47 -20.92 12.19
N THR A 2 11.62 -21.36 11.27
CA THR A 2 11.54 -20.80 9.92
C THR A 2 10.85 -19.45 10.03
N ASP A 3 11.63 -18.37 10.13
CA ASP A 3 11.07 -17.01 10.12
C ASP A 3 10.40 -16.79 8.76
N THR A 4 9.08 -16.90 8.78
CA THR A 4 8.25 -16.77 7.59
C THR A 4 7.99 -15.28 7.41
N LEU A 5 8.40 -14.73 6.27
CA LEU A 5 8.22 -13.31 5.98
C LEU A 5 6.76 -13.08 5.55
N GLU A 6 6.05 -12.26 6.30
CA GLU A 6 4.69 -11.83 5.98
C GLU A 6 4.71 -10.55 5.15
N LEU A 7 4.17 -10.62 3.93
CA LEU A 7 3.98 -9.48 3.07
C LEU A 7 2.48 -9.21 2.91
N VAL A 8 2.06 -8.00 3.26
CA VAL A 8 0.70 -7.51 3.02
C VAL A 8 0.75 -6.39 1.99
N ILE A 9 -0.05 -6.51 0.94
CA ILE A 9 -0.24 -5.47 -0.06
C ILE A 9 -1.61 -4.84 0.13
N ILE A 10 -1.66 -3.55 0.43
CA ILE A 10 -2.89 -2.77 0.50
C ILE A 10 -3.08 -2.04 -0.83
N THR A 11 -4.27 -2.15 -1.39
CA THR A 11 -4.69 -1.37 -2.55
C THR A 11 -6.17 -0.98 -2.41
N GLY A 12 -6.70 -0.25 -3.39
CA GLY A 12 -8.11 0.13 -3.41
C GLY A 12 -8.36 1.58 -3.79
N MET A 13 -9.63 1.98 -3.76
CA MET A 13 -10.08 3.28 -4.25
C MET A 13 -9.54 4.45 -3.43
N SER A 14 -9.36 5.62 -4.05
CA SER A 14 -8.96 6.84 -3.33
C SER A 14 -10.07 7.25 -2.35
N GLY A 15 -9.74 7.46 -1.07
CA GLY A 15 -10.74 7.70 -0.03
C GLY A 15 -11.34 6.43 0.61
N ALA A 16 -10.93 5.24 0.18
CA ALA A 16 -11.39 3.97 0.78
C ALA A 16 -10.78 3.64 2.15
N GLY A 17 -9.86 4.49 2.67
CA GLY A 17 -9.28 4.32 4.01
C GLY A 17 -7.93 3.60 4.05
N LYS A 18 -7.18 3.53 2.93
CA LYS A 18 -5.84 2.91 2.87
C LYS A 18 -4.89 3.38 3.97
N THR A 19 -4.89 4.67 4.28
CA THR A 19 -4.06 5.25 5.35
C THR A 19 -4.40 4.71 6.73
N VAL A 20 -5.69 4.52 7.04
CA VAL A 20 -6.14 3.97 8.33
C VAL A 20 -5.71 2.51 8.46
N VAL A 21 -5.83 1.74 7.39
CA VAL A 21 -5.38 0.34 7.36
C VAL A 21 -3.86 0.27 7.51
N LEU A 22 -3.10 1.14 6.84
CA LEU A 22 -1.65 1.22 6.98
C LEU A 22 -1.23 1.47 8.44
N GLN A 23 -1.84 2.47 9.10
CA GLN A 23 -1.59 2.78 10.52
C GLN A 23 -1.91 1.58 11.42
N THR A 24 -3.00 0.86 11.12
CA THR A 24 -3.34 -0.36 11.87
C THR A 24 -2.26 -1.43 11.72
N PHE A 25 -1.66 -1.58 10.53
CA PHE A 25 -0.54 -2.50 10.32
C PHE A 25 0.74 -2.03 11.02
N GLU A 26 1.01 -0.73 11.08
CA GLU A 26 2.11 -0.16 11.88
C GLU A 26 1.97 -0.54 13.36
N ASP A 27 0.77 -0.37 13.92
CA ASP A 27 0.46 -0.75 15.30
C ASP A 27 0.62 -2.26 15.56
N LEU A 28 0.40 -3.09 14.54
CA LEU A 28 0.62 -4.55 14.58
C LEU A 28 2.10 -4.95 14.37
N GLY A 29 3.00 -3.99 14.24
CA GLY A 29 4.44 -4.19 14.11
C GLY A 29 4.90 -4.52 12.69
N TYR A 30 4.13 -4.16 11.66
CA TYR A 30 4.57 -4.28 10.27
C TYR A 30 5.45 -3.09 9.88
N PHE A 31 6.49 -3.35 9.10
CA PHE A 31 7.22 -2.32 8.40
C PHE A 31 6.36 -1.80 7.24
N CYS A 32 5.86 -0.58 7.38
CA CYS A 32 4.86 -0.01 6.49
C CYS A 32 5.47 1.01 5.50
N VAL A 33 5.07 0.91 4.23
CA VAL A 33 5.46 1.87 3.18
C VAL A 33 4.21 2.31 2.43
N ASP A 34 3.93 3.61 2.44
CA ASP A 34 2.84 4.20 1.66
C ASP A 34 3.32 4.56 0.24
N ASN A 35 2.38 4.53 -0.72
CA ASN A 35 2.57 4.96 -2.11
C ASN A 35 3.82 4.35 -2.79
N MET A 36 4.07 3.05 -2.57
CA MET A 36 5.25 2.37 -3.05
C MET A 36 5.19 2.18 -4.58
N PRO A 37 6.16 2.72 -5.35
CA PRO A 37 6.28 2.46 -6.77
C PRO A 37 6.63 0.97 -7.01
N PRO A 38 5.90 0.26 -7.87
CA PRO A 38 6.15 -1.17 -8.15
C PRO A 38 7.55 -1.46 -8.68
N SER A 39 8.13 -0.52 -9.45
CA SER A 39 9.50 -0.60 -9.94
C SER A 39 10.57 -0.61 -8.83
N LEU A 40 10.24 -0.14 -7.62
CA LEU A 40 11.15 -0.17 -6.46
C LEU A 40 11.01 -1.44 -5.62
N LEU A 41 9.96 -2.25 -5.85
CA LEU A 41 9.67 -3.45 -5.07
C LEU A 41 10.83 -4.46 -5.07
N PRO A 42 11.49 -4.77 -6.22
CA PRO A 42 12.60 -5.72 -6.22
C PRO A 42 13.77 -5.28 -5.34
N LYS A 43 14.17 -4.01 -5.41
CA LYS A 43 15.27 -3.47 -4.59
C LYS A 43 14.92 -3.42 -3.12
N PHE A 44 13.70 -3.00 -2.80
CA PHE A 44 13.21 -3.01 -1.42
C PHE A 44 13.28 -4.43 -0.84
N TRP A 45 12.90 -5.41 -1.64
CA TRP A 45 12.91 -6.79 -1.22
C TRP A 45 14.32 -7.35 -0.98
N GLU A 46 15.30 -7.02 -1.83
CA GLU A 46 16.71 -7.35 -1.61
C GLU A 46 17.18 -6.87 -0.23
N LEU A 47 16.85 -5.62 0.12
CA LEU A 47 17.22 -5.03 1.42
C LEU A 47 16.56 -5.76 2.60
N VAL A 48 15.29 -6.14 2.46
CA VAL A 48 14.57 -6.89 3.50
C VAL A 48 15.24 -8.24 3.73
N LYS A 49 15.56 -8.97 2.65
CA LYS A 49 16.28 -10.25 2.71
C LYS A 49 17.65 -10.13 3.34
N GLU A 50 18.45 -9.15 2.93
CA GLU A 50 19.79 -8.92 3.47
C GLU A 50 19.77 -8.54 4.95
N SER A 51 18.75 -7.78 5.38
CA SER A 51 18.65 -7.38 6.79
C SER A 51 18.41 -8.58 7.72
N GLY A 52 17.61 -9.57 7.27
CA GLY A 52 17.12 -10.69 8.09
C GLY A 52 16.32 -10.31 9.34
N LYS A 53 16.06 -9.01 9.55
CA LYS A 53 15.42 -8.46 10.77
C LYS A 53 13.95 -8.13 10.55
N ILE A 54 13.56 -7.86 9.30
CA ILE A 54 12.21 -7.48 8.93
C ILE A 54 11.48 -8.74 8.47
N THR A 55 10.52 -9.20 9.27
CA THR A 55 9.70 -10.39 8.98
C THR A 55 8.24 -10.03 8.68
N LYS A 56 7.82 -8.78 8.90
CA LYS A 56 6.47 -8.29 8.64
C LYS A 56 6.53 -7.00 7.83
N VAL A 57 5.95 -7.01 6.63
CA VAL A 57 5.99 -5.91 5.68
C VAL A 57 4.58 -5.59 5.20
N CYS A 58 4.22 -4.31 5.17
CA CYS A 58 2.96 -3.82 4.63
C CYS A 58 3.23 -2.73 3.59
N LEU A 59 2.76 -2.91 2.36
CA LEU A 59 2.98 -1.98 1.25
C LEU A 59 1.65 -1.47 0.72
N VAL A 60 1.49 -0.16 0.65
CA VAL A 60 0.37 0.45 -0.09
C VAL A 60 0.80 0.63 -1.54
N ILE A 61 0.08 0.01 -2.46
CA ILE A 61 0.34 0.09 -3.89
C ILE A 61 -0.95 0.43 -4.63
N ASP A 62 -0.90 1.43 -5.50
CA ASP A 62 -1.98 1.78 -6.40
C ASP A 62 -1.96 0.86 -7.63
N LEU A 63 -2.84 -0.15 -7.65
CA LEU A 63 -2.90 -1.17 -8.71
C LEU A 63 -3.69 -0.74 -9.96
N ARG A 64 -3.99 0.56 -10.14
CA ARG A 64 -4.76 1.04 -11.30
C ARG A 64 -4.12 0.72 -12.66
N SER A 65 -2.83 0.40 -12.72
CA SER A 65 -2.19 -0.10 -13.94
C SER A 65 -2.01 -1.62 -13.87
N ARG A 66 -2.49 -2.35 -14.88
CA ARG A 66 -2.20 -3.79 -15.03
C ARG A 66 -0.70 -4.09 -15.04
N VAL A 67 0.10 -3.18 -15.58
CA VAL A 67 1.58 -3.29 -15.61
C VAL A 67 2.14 -3.45 -14.20
N PHE A 68 1.60 -2.70 -13.23
CA PHE A 68 2.03 -2.77 -11.85
C PHE A 68 1.68 -4.08 -11.16
N PHE A 69 0.51 -4.64 -11.48
CA PHE A 69 0.11 -5.95 -10.97
C PHE A 69 1.06 -7.05 -11.47
N ASP A 70 1.37 -7.07 -12.76
CA ASP A 70 2.25 -8.08 -13.35
C ASP A 70 3.69 -7.96 -12.81
N GLU A 71 4.21 -6.74 -12.61
CA GLU A 71 5.52 -6.51 -11.99
C GLU A 71 5.57 -7.01 -10.54
N ILE A 72 4.52 -6.77 -9.76
CA ILE A 72 4.42 -7.23 -8.37
C ILE A 72 4.30 -8.75 -8.31
N MET A 73 3.46 -9.35 -9.16
CA MET A 73 3.30 -10.80 -9.25
C MET A 73 4.57 -11.47 -9.75
N SER A 74 5.31 -10.85 -10.67
CA SER A 74 6.61 -11.34 -11.11
C SER A 74 7.68 -11.19 -10.01
N ALA A 75 7.68 -10.07 -9.28
CA ALA A 75 8.56 -9.87 -8.15
C ALA A 75 8.28 -10.93 -7.07
N ILE A 76 7.02 -11.12 -6.65
CA ILE A 76 6.62 -12.16 -5.70
C ILE A 76 6.87 -13.58 -6.25
N GLY A 77 6.56 -13.85 -7.51
CA GLY A 77 6.78 -15.16 -8.12
C GLY A 77 8.26 -15.53 -8.23
N SER A 78 9.14 -14.54 -8.44
CA SER A 78 10.60 -14.75 -8.34
C SER A 78 11.05 -15.09 -6.91
N LEU A 79 10.23 -14.72 -5.91
CA LEU A 79 10.43 -14.98 -4.49
C LEU A 79 9.79 -16.28 -4.02
N ASP A 80 8.76 -16.78 -4.71
CA ASP A 80 8.16 -18.11 -4.50
C ASP A 80 9.14 -19.26 -4.76
N ASN A 81 10.26 -19.01 -5.45
CA ASN A 81 11.41 -19.94 -5.49
C ASN A 81 12.12 -20.08 -4.13
N THR A 82 11.67 -19.37 -3.10
CA THR A 82 12.11 -19.50 -1.70
C THR A 82 10.87 -19.70 -0.82
N SER A 83 10.71 -20.90 -0.25
CA SER A 83 9.53 -21.42 0.48
C SER A 83 9.14 -20.68 1.78
N PHE A 84 9.48 -19.40 1.94
CA PHE A 84 9.53 -18.68 3.22
C PHE A 84 8.70 -17.38 3.24
N VAL A 85 7.98 -17.04 2.17
CA VAL A 85 7.19 -15.79 2.08
C VAL A 85 5.69 -16.12 2.06
N THR A 86 4.91 -15.46 2.90
CA THR A 86 3.44 -15.50 2.88
C THR A 86 2.91 -14.15 2.43
N THR A 87 2.34 -14.10 1.23
CA THR A 87 1.78 -12.87 0.65
C THR A 87 0.26 -12.82 0.84
N LYS A 88 -0.26 -11.66 1.26
CA LYS A 88 -1.69 -11.36 1.35
C LYS A 88 -2.00 -10.03 0.67
N THR A 89 -3.15 -9.92 0.02
CA THR A 89 -3.62 -8.68 -0.60
C THR A 89 -4.91 -8.22 0.05
N VAL A 90 -4.99 -6.94 0.40
CA VAL A 90 -6.15 -6.26 0.96
C VAL A 90 -6.61 -5.21 -0.06
N PHE A 91 -7.81 -5.39 -0.61
CA PHE A 91 -8.46 -4.40 -1.47
C PHE A 91 -9.52 -3.65 -0.66
N LEU A 92 -9.38 -2.33 -0.58
CA LEU A 92 -10.34 -1.46 0.11
C LEU A 92 -11.27 -0.79 -0.88
N ASP A 93 -12.57 -0.89 -0.59
CA ASP A 93 -13.63 -0.31 -1.40
C ASP A 93 -14.65 0.43 -0.53
N ALA A 94 -15.41 1.31 -1.15
CA ALA A 94 -16.56 1.98 -0.55
C ALA A 94 -17.49 2.46 -1.67
N ASP A 95 -18.75 2.73 -1.32
CA ASP A 95 -19.72 3.26 -2.28
C ASP A 95 -19.26 4.63 -2.85
N ASP A 96 -19.59 4.89 -4.11
CA ASP A 96 -19.13 6.08 -4.85
C ASP A 96 -19.49 7.39 -4.14
N ASP A 97 -20.69 7.48 -3.58
CA ASP A 97 -21.16 8.64 -2.83
C ASP A 97 -20.34 8.87 -1.54
N VAL A 98 -19.95 7.80 -0.87
CA VAL A 98 -19.06 7.82 0.30
C VAL A 98 -17.65 8.27 -0.11
N LEU A 99 -17.09 7.74 -1.21
CA LEU A 99 -15.77 8.13 -1.72
C LEU A 99 -15.75 9.63 -2.09
N VAL A 100 -16.81 10.10 -2.76
CA VAL A 100 -16.98 11.51 -3.12
C VAL A 100 -17.10 12.40 -1.88
N SER A 101 -17.86 11.99 -0.86
CA SER A 101 -17.97 12.76 0.39
C SER A 101 -16.62 12.92 1.08
N ARG A 102 -15.88 11.83 1.26
CA ARG A 102 -14.55 11.84 1.91
C ARG A 102 -13.53 12.67 1.13
N TYR A 103 -13.59 12.64 -0.20
CA TYR A 103 -12.74 13.48 -1.03
C TYR A 103 -13.04 14.98 -0.86
N LYS A 104 -14.31 15.35 -0.67
CA LYS A 104 -14.70 16.74 -0.38
C LYS A 104 -14.24 17.20 1.00
N GLU A 105 -14.31 16.32 2.01
CA GLU A 105 -13.90 16.61 3.39
C GLU A 105 -12.38 16.83 3.54
N THR A 106 -11.58 16.12 2.74
CA THR A 106 -10.10 16.18 2.82
C THR A 106 -9.48 17.30 1.99
N ARG A 107 -10.25 17.98 1.12
CA ARG A 107 -9.77 19.18 0.44
C ARG A 107 -9.75 20.37 1.40
N ARG A 108 -8.57 20.96 1.63
CA ARG A 108 -8.46 22.31 2.21
C ARG A 108 -9.18 23.28 1.28
N SER A 109 -10.14 24.05 1.80
CA SER A 109 -10.58 25.27 1.13
C SER A 109 -9.35 26.16 0.93
N HIS A 110 -9.05 26.52 -0.31
CA HIS A 110 -7.96 27.45 -0.59
C HIS A 110 -8.29 28.80 0.10
N PRO A 111 -7.33 29.45 0.79
CA PRO A 111 -7.57 30.73 1.47
C PRO A 111 -8.03 31.90 0.57
N LEU A 112 -8.10 31.68 -0.75
CA LEU A 112 -8.44 32.69 -1.77
C LEU A 112 -9.84 32.52 -2.38
N ALA A 113 -10.62 31.54 -1.95
CA ALA A 113 -11.97 31.32 -2.46
C ALA A 113 -13.03 32.32 -1.92
N GLN A 114 -12.63 33.32 -1.13
CA GLN A 114 -13.52 34.31 -0.51
C GLN A 114 -13.43 35.74 -1.09
N SER A 115 -12.76 35.99 -2.22
CA SER A 115 -12.72 37.34 -2.81
C SER A 115 -13.06 37.40 -4.31
N SER A 116 -14.22 36.87 -4.68
CA SER A 116 -14.86 37.26 -5.95
C SER A 116 -16.35 37.51 -5.71
N GLY A 117 -16.60 38.50 -4.85
CA GLY A 117 -17.84 39.24 -4.81
C GLY A 117 -17.50 40.71 -5.05
N LEU A 118 -17.55 41.10 -6.33
CA LEU A 118 -17.96 42.41 -6.89
C LEU A 118 -17.88 42.31 -8.40
#